data_AF-A0AAW7YZ18-F1
#
_entry.id   AF-A0AAW7YZ18-F1
#
_cell.length_a   1.000
_cell.length_b   1.000
_cell.length_c   1.000
_cell.angle_alpha   90.00
_cell.angle_beta   90.00
_cell.angle_gamma   90.00
#
_symmetry.space_group_name_H-M   'P 1'
#
loop_
_entity.id
_entity.type
_entity.pdbx_description
1 polymer ?
#
loop_
_entity_poly.entity_id
_entity_poly.type
_entity_poly.pdbx_seq_one_letter_code
_entity_poly.pdbx_strand_id
1 'polypeptide(L)' 'YAVIDARNDQPVGTLALMRVTPEHGVIEVGAVTFSPLLQRTPASTEAQFLLMKHVFEDLGYRRYEWKCDSLNAPSRQTA' A
#
# COMPACT_ATOMS: atom_id res chain seq x y z
N TYR A 1 -0.11 4.99 -7.19
CA TYR A 1 1.35 5.12 -7.03
C TYR A 1 2.04 3.97 -7.75
N ALA A 2 3.08 4.27 -8.52
CA ALA A 2 4.02 3.27 -9.00
C ALA A 2 5.09 3.04 -7.93
N VAL A 3 5.45 1.78 -7.68
CA VAL A 3 6.60 1.41 -6.84
C VAL A 3 7.79 1.28 -7.77
N ILE A 4 8.77 2.16 -7.58
CA ILE A 4 10.00 2.20 -8.36
C ILE A 4 11.13 1.62 -7.51
N ASP A 5 11.89 0.69 -8.09
CA ASP A 5 13.12 0.21 -7.48
C ASP A 5 14.21 1.29 -7.60
N ALA A 6 14.58 1.88 -6.46
CA ALA A 6 15.54 2.99 -6.41
C ALA A 6 16.95 2.63 -6.94
N ARG A 7 17.27 1.34 -7.09
CA ARG A 7 18.59 0.89 -7.56
C ARG A 7 18.76 1.05 -9.07
N ASN A 8 17.67 0.93 -9.83
CA ASN A 8 17.70 0.85 -11.28
C ASN A 8 16.55 1.61 -11.97
N ASP A 9 15.75 2.37 -11.21
CA ASP A 9 14.62 3.16 -11.70
C ASP A 9 13.52 2.33 -12.39
N GLN A 10 13.43 1.04 -12.06
CA GLN A 10 12.48 0.13 -12.68
C GLN A 10 11.13 0.14 -11.94
N PRO A 11 9.99 0.24 -12.66
CA PRO A 11 8.67 0.03 -12.05
C PRO A 11 8.48 -1.46 -11.70
N VAL A 12 8.28 -1.75 -10.41
CA VAL A 12 8.18 -3.12 -9.86
C VAL A 12 6.84 -3.40 -9.18
N GLY A 13 5.91 -2.45 -9.18
CA GLY A 13 4.55 -2.66 -8.70
C GLY A 13 3.71 -1.39 -8.63
N THR A 14 2.49 -1.53 -8.14
CA THR A 14 1.56 -0.43 -7.89
C THR A 14 0.80 -0.62 -6.58
N LEU A 15 0.39 0.50 -5.99
CA LEU A 15 -0.60 0.59 -4.92
C LEU A 15 -1.32 1.95 -4.99
N ALA A 16 -2.53 2.02 -4.46
CA ALA A 16 -3.35 3.22 -4.52
C ALA A 16 -4.00 3.52 -3.17
N LEU A 17 -4.19 4.81 -2.90
CA LEU A 17 -5.10 5.29 -1.88
C LEU A 17 -6.48 5.46 -2.53
N MET A 18 -7.51 4.87 -1.92
CA MET A 18 -8.86 4.82 -2.47
C MET A 18 -9.91 4.90 -1.36
N ARG A 19 -11.18 5.01 -1.76
CA ARG A 19 -12.35 5.10 -0.87
C ARG A 19 -12.15 6.14 0.25
N VAL A 20 -11.68 7.32 -0.14
CA VAL A 20 -11.34 8.42 0.77
C VAL A 20 -12.62 9.03 1.37
N THR A 21 -12.68 9.12 2.70
CA THR A 21 -13.74 9.81 3.42
C THR A 21 -13.11 10.88 4.34
N PRO A 22 -12.87 12.10 3.84
CA PRO A 22 -12.17 13.15 4.57
C PRO A 22 -12.83 13.55 5.89
N GLU A 23 -14.17 13.67 5.90
CA GLU A 23 -14.98 13.98 7.10
C GLU A 23 -14.70 13.06 8.29
N HIS A 24 -14.24 11.83 8.04
CA HIS A 24 -13.96 10.84 9.08
C HIS A 24 -12.46 10.54 9.23
N GLY A 25 -11.61 11.14 8.39
CA GLY A 25 -10.19 10.82 8.33
C GLY A 25 -9.93 9.34 8.01
N VAL A 26 -10.73 8.76 7.11
CA VAL A 26 -10.63 7.35 6.70
C VAL A 26 -10.15 7.25 5.25
N ILE A 27 -9.17 6.38 5.02
CA ILE A 27 -8.67 6.08 3.68
C ILE A 27 -8.26 4.62 3.58
N GLU A 28 -8.40 4.03 2.40
CA GLU A 28 -8.07 2.64 2.15
C GLU A 28 -6.83 2.52 1.25
N VAL A 29 -5.93 1.60 1.57
CA VAL A 29 -4.93 1.13 0.62
C VAL A 29 -5.49 -0.05 -0.17
N GLY A 30 -5.33 0.01 -1.48
CA GLY A 30 -5.69 -1.10 -2.35
C GLY A 30 -5.12 -0.97 -3.75
N ALA A 31 -5.71 -1.69 -4.69
CA ALA A 31 -5.12 -1.92 -6.02
C ALA A 31 -3.63 -2.34 -5.93
N VAL A 32 -3.28 -3.10 -4.88
CA VAL A 32 -1.92 -3.55 -4.62
C VAL A 32 -1.56 -4.64 -5.63
N THR A 33 -0.60 -4.35 -6.49
CA THR A 33 -0.08 -5.28 -7.50
C THR A 33 1.43 -5.25 -7.46
N PHE A 34 2.05 -6.21 -6.80
CA PHE A 34 3.51 -6.33 -6.71
C PHE A 34 4.00 -7.36 -7.71
N SER A 35 5.00 -6.99 -8.52
CA SER A 35 5.68 -7.94 -9.38
C SER A 35 6.47 -8.96 -8.54
N PRO A 36 6.84 -10.13 -9.12
CA PRO A 36 7.71 -11.10 -8.44
C PRO A 36 9.04 -10.51 -7.93
N LEU A 37 9.54 -9.44 -8.57
CA LEU A 37 10.76 -8.73 -8.15
C LEU A 37 10.57 -7.99 -6.82
N LEU A 38 9.34 -7.60 -6.48
CA LEU A 38 9.00 -6.86 -5.28
C LEU A 38 8.45 -7.76 -4.17
N GLN A 39 7.71 -8.82 -4.52
CA GLN A 39 7.06 -9.71 -3.55
C GLN A 39 8.05 -10.31 -2.54
N ARG A 40 7.68 -10.30 -1.25
CA ARG A 40 8.48 -10.87 -0.15
C ARG A 40 9.89 -10.27 -0.01
N THR A 41 10.04 -9.00 -0.39
CA THR A 41 11.27 -8.23 -0.16
C THR A 41 11.05 -7.11 0.86
N PRO A 42 12.10 -6.60 1.52
CA PRO A 42 11.97 -5.42 2.38
C PRO A 42 11.36 -4.21 1.68
N ALA A 43 11.64 -4.02 0.38
CA ALA A 43 11.09 -2.94 -0.42
C ALA A 43 9.55 -2.99 -0.53
N SER A 44 8.94 -4.20 -0.50
CA SER A 44 7.47 -4.31 -0.49
C SER A 44 6.85 -3.78 0.81
N THR A 45 7.49 -4.04 1.94
CA THR A 45 7.09 -3.51 3.24
C THR A 45 7.33 -2.01 3.32
N GLU A 46 8.47 -1.54 2.80
CA GLU A 46 8.81 -0.12 2.74
C GLU A 46 7.80 0.67 1.91
N ALA A 47 7.38 0.14 0.75
CA ALA A 47 6.36 0.79 -0.09
C ALA A 47 5.03 0.99 0.67
N GLN A 48 4.59 -0.02 1.43
CA GLN A 48 3.42 0.10 2.31
C GLN A 48 3.64 1.09 3.45
N PHE A 49 4.80 1.02 4.10
CA PHE A 49 5.16 1.91 5.20
C PHE A 49 5.18 3.38 4.77
N LEU A 50 5.81 3.69 3.64
CA LEU A 50 5.89 5.06 3.13
C LEU A 50 4.50 5.62 2.80
N LEU A 51 3.62 4.81 2.20
CA LEU A 51 2.25 5.25 1.93
C LEU A 51 1.47 5.48 3.22
N MET A 52 1.58 4.55 4.18
CA MET A 52 0.93 4.66 5.48
C MET A 52 1.44 5.86 6.28
N LYS A 53 2.75 6.11 6.27
CA LYS A 53 3.39 7.26 6.90
C LYS A 53 2.84 8.56 6.31
N HIS A 54 2.76 8.67 4.98
CA HIS A 54 2.17 9.81 4.31
C HIS A 54 0.71 10.05 4.74
N VAL A 55 -0.10 8.99 4.84
CA VAL A 55 -1.49 9.06 5.30
C VAL A 55 -1.61 9.63 6.72
N PHE A 56 -0.76 9.17 7.64
CA PHE A 56 -0.85 9.59 9.04
C PHE A 56 -0.16 10.94 9.31
N GLU A 57 1.05 11.14 8.80
CA GLU A 57 1.90 12.30 9.13
C GLU A 57 1.59 13.51 8.25
N ASP A 58 1.42 13.32 6.94
CA ASP A 58 1.25 14.43 6.01
C ASP A 58 -0.24 14.78 5.80
N LEU A 59 -1.10 13.76 5.68
CA LEU A 59 -2.53 13.95 5.44
C LEU A 59 -3.35 14.05 6.74
N GLY A 60 -2.81 13.62 7.88
CA GLY A 60 -3.47 13.71 9.19
C GLY A 60 -4.68 12.78 9.36
N TYR A 61 -4.78 11.71 8.55
CA TYR A 61 -5.89 10.76 8.65
C TYR A 61 -5.76 9.90 9.91
N ARG A 62 -6.87 9.36 10.39
CA ARG A 62 -6.94 8.61 11.67
C ARG A 62 -7.17 7.12 11.48
N ARG A 63 -7.55 6.68 10.27
CA ARG A 63 -7.82 5.28 9.94
C ARG A 63 -7.31 4.96 8.53
N TYR A 64 -6.44 3.95 8.48
CA TYR A 64 -5.90 3.35 7.26
C TYR A 64 -6.47 1.94 7.12
N GLU A 65 -7.24 1.68 6.06
CA GLU A 65 -7.93 0.41 5.86
C GLU A 65 -7.18 -0.48 4.85
N TRP A 66 -7.12 -1.78 5.14
CA TRP A 66 -6.75 -2.82 4.18
C TRP A 66 -7.90 -3.80 4.02
N LYS A 67 -8.33 -4.05 2.79
CA LYS A 67 -9.33 -5.08 2.47
C LYS A 67 -8.78 -6.02 1.41
N CYS A 68 -9.10 -7.29 1.54
CA CYS A 68 -8.76 -8.30 0.57
C CYS A 68 -9.87 -9.34 0.48
N ASP A 69 -9.90 -10.06 -0.64
CA ASP A 69 -10.82 -11.17 -0.83
C ASP A 69 -10.63 -12.25 0.24
N SER A 70 -11.71 -12.82 0.74
CA SER A 70 -11.67 -13.84 1.81
C SER A 70 -10.91 -15.10 1.42
N LEU A 71 -10.86 -15.40 0.11
CA LEU A 71 -10.15 -16.53 -0.49
C LEU A 71 -8.68 -16.20 -0.82
N ASN A 72 -8.27 -14.92 -0.73
CA ASN A 72 -6.88 -14.51 -0.92
C ASN A 72 -6.06 -14.67 0.38
N ALA A 73 -5.73 -15.92 0.69
CA ALA A 73 -4.94 -16.25 1.88
C ALA A 73 -3.61 -15.46 1.99
N PRO A 74 -2.81 -15.29 0.91
CA PRO A 74 -1.58 -14.48 0.99
C PRO A 74 -1.81 -13.03 1.40
N SER A 75 -2.84 -12.36 0.85
CA SER A 75 -3.13 -10.98 1.24
C SER A 75 -3.70 -10.90 2.64
N ARG A 76 -4.51 -11.88 3.06
CA ARG A 76 -5.09 -11.91 4.41
C ARG A 76 -4.06 -12.11 5.52
N GLN A 77 -2.97 -12.83 5.25
CA GLN A 77 -1.90 -13.02 6.22
C GLN A 77 -1.10 -11.73 6.47
N THR A 78 -1.24 -10.72 5.61
CA THR A 78 -0.45 -9.49 5.64
C THR A 78 -1.29 -8.23 5.85
N ALA A 79 -2.62 -8.35 5.84
CA ALA A 79 -3.58 -7.29 6.17
C ALA A 79 -3.75 -7.15 7.69
#